data_AF-A0A6S6SGK7-F1
#
_entry.id   AF-A0A6S6SGK7-F1
#
_cell.length_a   1.000
_cell.length_b   1.000
_cell.length_c   1.000
_cell.angle_alpha   90.00
_cell.angle_beta   90.00
_cell.angle_gamma   90.00
#
_symmetry.space_group_name_H-M   'P 1'
#
loop_
_entity.id
_entity.type
_entity.pdbx_description
1 polymer ?
#
loop_
_entity_poly.entity_id
_entity_poly.type
_entity_poly.pdbx_seq_one_letter_code
_entity_poly.pdbx_strand_id
1 'polypeptide(L)' 'MKKMCLALIALATLVTTVYGAYGFLTGERISGMNKICYYDVLGSTKTLNVGISDLCPVSHDF' A
#
# COMPACT_ATOMS: atom_id res chain seq x y z
N MET A 1 -2.55 -28.76 -33.15
CA MET A 1 -1.22 -28.30 -32.71
C MET A 1 -1.12 -26.77 -32.57
N LYS A 2 -1.47 -25.94 -33.57
CA LYS A 2 -1.44 -24.46 -33.46
C LYS A 2 -2.27 -23.88 -32.29
N LYS A 3 -3.45 -24.46 -32.03
CA LYS A 3 -4.34 -24.07 -30.92
C LYS A 3 -3.74 -24.36 -29.53
N MET A 4 -2.90 -25.40 -29.44
CA MET A 4 -2.21 -25.79 -28.20
C MET A 4 -1.11 -24.77 -27.86
N CYS A 5 -0.36 -24.28 -28.86
CA CYS A 5 0.67 -23.28 -28.66
C CYS A 5 0.09 -21.90 -28.29
N LEU A 6 -1.04 -21.50 -28.86
CA LEU A 6 -1.71 -20.25 -28.45
C LEU A 6 -2.19 -20.29 -26.99
N ALA A 7 -2.67 -21.45 -26.52
CA ALA A 7 -3.11 -21.61 -25.14
C ALA A 7 -1.96 -21.51 -24.12
N LEU A 8 -0.76 -22.01 -24.47
CA LEU A 8 0.42 -21.90 -23.59
C LEU A 8 0.96 -20.46 -23.48
N ILE A 9 0.88 -19.67 -24.56
CA ILE A 9 1.35 -18.28 -24.55
C ILE A 9 0.42 -17.39 -23.71
N ALA A 10 -0.90 -17.65 -23.75
CA ALA A 10 -1.87 -16.91 -22.93
C ALA A 10 -1.74 -17.17 -21.43
N LEU A 11 -1.19 -18.33 -21.02
CA LEU A 11 -1.00 -18.68 -19.61
C LEU A 11 0.24 -18.00 -18.99
N ALA A 12 1.24 -17.65 -19.82
CA ALA A 12 2.47 -17.02 -19.37
C ALA A 12 2.32 -15.52 -19.03
N THR A 13 1.26 -14.86 -19.50
CA THR A 13 1.04 -13.42 -19.29
C THR A 13 0.25 -13.07 -18.03
N LEU A 14 -0.16 -14.05 -17.21
CA LEU A 14 -1.02 -13.81 -16.04
C LEU A 14 -0.29 -13.52 -14.72
N VAL A 15 1.03 -13.36 -14.73
CA VAL A 15 1.79 -13.09 -13.50
C VAL A 15 1.91 -11.58 -13.28
N THR A 16 0.82 -10.95 -12.85
CA THR A 16 0.86 -9.56 -12.36
C THR A 16 1.34 -9.56 -10.91
N THR A 17 2.59 -9.17 -10.67
CA THR A 17 3.09 -8.91 -9.32
C THR A 17 2.42 -7.65 -8.77
N VAL A 18 1.58 -7.78 -7.74
CA VAL A 18 1.11 -6.65 -6.94
C VAL A 18 2.23 -6.27 -5.97
N TYR A 19 2.85 -5.11 -6.17
CA TYR A 19 3.74 -4.52 -5.18
C TYR A 19 2.85 -3.78 -4.17
N GLY A 20 2.77 -4.28 -2.93
CA GLY A 20 2.15 -3.53 -1.83
C GLY A 20 3.05 -2.36 -1.43
N ALA A 21 2.49 -1.14 -1.38
CA ALA A 21 3.25 0.06 -1.04
C ALA A 21 3.19 0.27 0.47
N TYR A 22 4.01 -0.49 1.20
CA TYR A 22 4.08 -0.34 2.65
C TYR A 22 4.77 0.97 3.03
N GLY A 23 4.12 1.72 3.92
CA GLY A 23 4.65 2.89 4.58
C GLY A 23 5.06 2.62 6.01
N PHE A 24 6.08 3.32 6.49
CA PHE A 24 6.52 3.30 7.89
C PHE A 24 6.23 4.64 8.55
N LEU A 25 5.68 4.61 9.77
CA LEU A 25 5.29 5.81 10.52
C LEU A 25 6.52 6.69 10.79
N THR A 26 6.44 7.95 10.37
CA THR A 26 7.50 8.96 10.59
C THR A 26 7.10 10.01 11.62
N GLY A 27 5.81 10.20 11.85
CA GLY A 27 5.32 11.11 12.88
C GLY A 27 3.79 11.19 12.93
N GLU A 28 3.29 11.90 13.92
CA GLU A 28 1.86 12.12 14.09
C GLU A 28 1.54 13.55 14.54
N ARG A 29 0.38 14.06 14.15
CA ARG A 29 -0.13 15.37 14.57
C ARG A 29 -1.61 15.29 14.90
N ILE A 30 -2.00 15.82 16.06
CA ILE A 30 -3.41 15.97 16.43
C ILE A 30 -4.02 17.14 15.64
N SER A 31 -5.21 16.90 15.08
CA SER A 31 -6.03 17.88 14.36
C SER A 31 -7.49 17.70 14.76
N GLY A 32 -7.95 18.50 15.73
CA GLY A 32 -9.29 18.37 16.29
C GLY A 32 -9.48 17.02 17.00
N MET A 33 -10.48 16.25 16.56
CA MET A 33 -10.77 14.90 17.05
C MET A 33 -10.04 13.79 16.30
N ASN A 34 -9.18 14.14 15.34
CA ASN A 34 -8.41 13.20 14.55
C ASN A 34 -6.91 13.33 14.81
N LYS A 35 -6.20 12.27 14.50
CA LYS A 35 -4.74 12.24 14.44
C LYS A 35 -4.33 11.98 12.98
N ILE A 36 -3.47 12.85 12.47
CA ILE A 36 -2.84 12.72 11.15
C ILE A 36 -1.54 11.94 11.36
N CYS A 37 -1.47 10.73 10.81
CA CYS A 37 -0.30 9.86 10.85
C CYS A 37 0.47 10.00 9.55
N TYR A 38 1.74 10.41 9.61
CA TYR A 38 2.61 10.60 8.46
C TYR A 38 3.47 9.36 8.25
N TYR A 39 3.57 8.88 7.01
CA TYR A 39 4.34 7.70 6.65
C TYR A 39 5.31 7.99 5.51
N ASP A 40 6.48 7.37 5.55
CA ASP A 40 7.36 7.26 4.40
C ASP A 40 6.99 6.00 3.61
N VAL A 41 6.51 6.19 2.38
CA VAL A 41 6.16 5.14 1.41
C VAL A 41 7.08 5.30 0.21
N LEU A 42 8.12 4.46 0.12
CA LEU A 42 9.09 4.48 -0.98
C LEU A 42 9.73 5.88 -1.21
N GLY A 43 10.00 6.64 -0.15
CA GLY A 43 10.55 8.00 -0.21
C GLY A 43 9.51 9.11 -0.38
N SER A 44 8.22 8.77 -0.42
CA SER A 44 7.12 9.73 -0.52
C SER A 44 6.32 9.80 0.78
N THR A 45 6.01 11.02 1.23
CA THR A 45 5.14 11.19 2.40
C THR A 45 3.68 10.90 2.06
N LYS A 46 3.07 9.98 2.81
CA LYS A 46 1.62 9.70 2.79
C LYS A 46 1.02 9.94 4.17
N THR A 47 -0.29 10.16 4.21
CA THR A 47 -1.00 10.41 5.47
C THR A 47 -2.19 9.48 5.64
N LEU A 48 -2.37 8.96 6.85
CA LEU A 48 -3.56 8.23 7.27
C LEU A 48 -4.19 9.00 8.44
N ASN A 49 -5.49 9.29 8.35
CA ASN A 49 -6.21 9.93 9.46
C ASN A 49 -6.89 8.85 10.30
N VAL A 50 -6.64 8.87 11.60
CA VAL A 50 -7.27 7.99 12.59
C VAL A 50 -7.95 8.81 13.68
N GLY A 51 -8.77 8.18 14.52
CA GLY A 51 -9.36 8.87 15.68
C GLY A 51 -8.30 9.29 16.69
N ILE A 52 -8.56 10.33 17.48
CA ILE A 52 -7.59 10.82 18.48
C ILE A 52 -7.25 9.79 19.57
N SER A 53 -8.19 8.89 19.87
CA SER A 53 -7.99 7.76 20.80
C SER A 53 -7.23 6.59 20.17
N ASP A 54 -7.11 6.59 18.83
CA ASP A 54 -6.46 5.51 18.10
C ASP A 54 -4.95 5.76 18.00
N LEU A 55 -4.21 4.66 17.98
CA LEU A 55 -2.78 4.71 17.70
C LEU A 55 -2.56 4.72 16.20
N CYS A 56 -1.59 5.53 15.75
CA CYS A 56 -1.09 5.39 14.39
C CYS A 56 -0.43 4.01 14.24
N PRO A 57 -0.82 3.20 13.26
CA PRO A 57 -0.08 1.99 12.92
C PRO A 57 1.41 2.29 12.72
N VAL A 58 2.28 1.40 13.17
CA VAL A 58 3.73 1.53 12.91
C VAL A 58 4.06 1.36 11.42
N SER A 59 3.21 0.62 10.70
CA SER A 59 3.26 0.44 9.25
C SER A 59 1.86 0.29 8.66
N HIS A 60 1.67 0.71 7.41
CA HIS A 60 0.39 0.62 6.71
C HIS A 60 0.60 0.33 5.22
N ASP A 61 -0.29 -0.45 4.60
CA ASP A 61 -0.29 -0.72 3.16
C ASP A 61 -1.11 0.37 2.45
N PHE A 62 -0.48 1.14 1.55
CA PHE A 62 -1.03 2.34 0.90
C PHE A 62 -1.44 2.14 -0.56
#